data_AF-A2S6T2-F1
#
_entry.id   AF-A2S6T2-F1
#
_cell.length_a   1.000
_cell.length_b   1.000
_cell.length_c   1.000
_cell.angle_alpha   90.00
_cell.angle_beta   90.00
_cell.angle_gamma   90.00
#
_symmetry.space_group_name_H-M   'P 1'
#
loop_
_entity.id
_entity.type
_entity.pdbx_description
1 polymer ?
#
loop_
_entity_poly.entity_id
_entity_poly.type
_entity_poly.pdbx_seq_one_letter_code
_entity_poly.pdbx_strand_id
1 'polypeptide(L)'
;MLGINSNINSLVAQQNLNGSQGALSQAITRLSSGKRINSAADDAAGLAIATRMQTQINGLNQGVSNANDGVSILQTASSGLTSLTNSLQRIRQLAVQASNGPLSASDASALQQEVAQQISEVNRIASQTNYNGKNILDGSAGTLSFQVGANVGQTVSVDLTQSMSAAKIGGGMVQTGQTLGTIKVAIDSSGAAWSSGSTGQETTQINVVSDGKGGFTFTDQNNQALSSTAVTAVFGSSTAGTGTAASPSFQTLALSTSATSALSATDQANATAMVAQINAVNKPQTVSNLDISTQTGAYQAMVSIDNALATVNNLQATLGAAQNRFTAIATTQQAGSNNLAQAQSQIQSADFAQETANLSRAQVLQQAGISVLAQANSLPQQVLKLLQ
;
A
#
# COMPACT_ATOMS: atom_id res chain seq x y z
N MET A 1 80.37 -23.98 -29.63
CA MET A 1 80.64 -23.26 -30.90
C MET A 1 79.78 -22.00 -30.90
N LEU A 2 80.38 -20.81 -30.82
CA LEU A 2 79.64 -19.55 -31.01
C LEU A 2 79.32 -19.44 -32.51
N GLY A 3 78.06 -19.59 -32.89
CA GLY A 3 77.63 -19.29 -34.26
C GLY A 3 77.70 -17.79 -34.51
N ILE A 4 78.58 -17.34 -35.40
CA ILE A 4 78.81 -15.91 -35.72
C ILE A 4 77.54 -15.25 -36.33
N ASN A 5 76.66 -16.05 -36.93
CA ASN A 5 75.42 -15.58 -37.57
C ASN A 5 74.17 -15.59 -36.67
N SER A 6 74.21 -16.21 -35.48
CA SER A 6 73.04 -16.28 -34.58
C SER A 6 73.45 -16.07 -33.13
N ASN A 7 73.10 -14.90 -32.59
CA ASN A 7 73.42 -14.52 -31.22
C ASN A 7 72.26 -14.91 -30.29
N ILE A 8 72.35 -16.12 -29.74
CA ILE A 8 71.34 -16.69 -28.84
C ILE A 8 71.15 -15.81 -27.59
N ASN A 9 72.22 -15.21 -27.05
CA ASN A 9 72.13 -14.33 -25.88
C ASN A 9 71.36 -13.03 -26.19
N SER A 10 71.55 -12.45 -27.39
CA SER A 10 70.78 -11.30 -27.85
C SER A 10 69.31 -11.67 -28.11
N LEU A 11 69.04 -12.83 -28.70
CA LEU A 11 67.66 -13.30 -28.93
C LEU A 11 66.89 -13.52 -27.63
N VAL A 12 67.53 -14.16 -26.63
CA VAL A 12 66.95 -14.35 -25.29
C VAL A 12 66.73 -13.01 -24.60
N ALA A 13 67.68 -12.07 -24.71
CA ALA A 13 67.51 -10.71 -24.18
C ALA A 13 66.34 -9.96 -24.85
N GLN A 14 66.15 -10.10 -26.17
CA GLN A 14 65.02 -9.52 -26.90
C GLN A 14 63.67 -10.13 -26.48
N GLN A 15 63.61 -11.45 -26.32
CA GLN A 15 62.39 -12.12 -25.83
C GLN A 15 62.01 -11.64 -24.43
N ASN A 16 62.98 -11.54 -23.51
CA ASN A 16 62.76 -11.03 -22.16
C ASN A 16 62.38 -9.53 -22.13
N LEU A 17 62.96 -8.72 -23.03
CA LEU A 17 62.61 -7.31 -23.21
C LEU A 17 61.17 -7.12 -23.69
N ASN A 18 60.75 -7.90 -24.69
CA ASN A 18 59.38 -7.88 -25.19
C ASN A 18 58.37 -8.32 -24.10
N GLY A 19 58.72 -9.34 -23.31
CA GLY A 19 57.94 -9.74 -22.14
C GLY A 19 57.81 -8.61 -21.10
N SER A 20 58.89 -7.89 -20.83
CA SER A 20 58.91 -6.77 -19.88
C SER A 20 58.12 -5.55 -20.40
N GLN A 21 58.15 -5.27 -21.70
CA GLN A 21 57.32 -4.23 -22.33
C GLN A 21 55.83 -4.57 -22.25
N GLY A 22 55.45 -5.83 -22.48
CA GLY A 22 54.07 -6.29 -22.32
C GLY A 22 53.58 -6.15 -20.88
N ALA A 23 54.38 -6.57 -19.90
CA ALA A 23 54.06 -6.43 -18.47
C ALA A 23 53.92 -4.96 -18.05
N LEU A 24 54.79 -4.08 -18.54
CA LEU A 24 54.72 -2.64 -18.29
C LEU A 24 53.42 -2.04 -18.86
N SER A 25 53.06 -2.38 -20.09
CA SER A 25 51.83 -1.89 -20.74
C SER A 25 50.56 -2.33 -19.99
N GLN A 26 50.54 -3.58 -19.51
CA GLN A 26 49.42 -4.10 -18.72
C GLN A 26 49.33 -3.40 -17.35
N ALA A 27 50.46 -3.17 -16.68
CA ALA A 27 50.48 -2.45 -15.40
C ALA A 27 49.99 -1.00 -15.53
N ILE A 28 50.39 -0.30 -16.59
CA ILE A 28 49.89 1.05 -16.90
C ILE A 28 48.37 1.03 -17.13
N THR A 29 47.87 0.06 -17.88
CA THR A 29 46.44 -0.07 -18.18
C THR A 29 45.61 -0.33 -16.91
N ARG A 30 46.09 -1.22 -16.02
CA ARG A 30 45.42 -1.51 -14.75
C ARG A 30 45.48 -0.35 -13.77
N LEU A 31 46.62 0.35 -13.70
CA LEU A 31 46.78 1.52 -12.85
C LEU A 31 45.92 2.69 -13.33
N SER A 32 45.84 2.91 -14.64
CA SER A 32 45.03 3.98 -15.24
C SER A 32 43.54 3.71 -15.16
N SER A 33 43.10 2.46 -15.30
CA SER A 33 41.68 2.08 -15.23
C SER A 33 41.20 1.81 -13.80
N GLY A 34 42.12 1.57 -12.87
CA GLY A 34 41.82 1.07 -11.52
C GLY A 34 41.27 -0.35 -11.50
N LYS A 35 41.26 -1.06 -12.65
CA LYS A 35 40.68 -2.38 -12.82
C LYS A 35 41.75 -3.40 -13.16
N ARG A 36 41.76 -4.53 -12.46
CA ARG A 36 42.59 -5.69 -12.80
C ARG A 36 42.11 -6.40 -14.05
N ILE A 37 40.79 -6.43 -14.26
CA ILE A 37 40.11 -7.04 -15.42
C ILE A 37 39.52 -5.93 -16.29
N ASN A 38 40.22 -5.56 -17.37
CA ASN A 38 39.80 -4.50 -18.28
C ASN A 38 39.19 -5.06 -19.57
N SER A 39 39.60 -6.27 -19.98
CA SER A 39 39.13 -6.94 -21.20
C SER A 39 38.90 -8.44 -20.98
N ALA A 40 38.23 -9.09 -21.93
CA ALA A 40 38.04 -10.54 -21.91
C ALA A 40 39.35 -11.33 -22.05
N ALA A 41 40.42 -10.68 -22.56
CA ALA A 41 41.75 -11.28 -22.63
C ALA A 41 42.44 -11.36 -21.25
N ASP A 42 42.04 -10.51 -20.29
CA ASP A 42 42.59 -10.56 -18.93
C ASP A 42 41.96 -11.70 -18.11
N ASP A 43 40.62 -11.80 -18.13
CA ASP A 43 39.85 -12.89 -17.52
C ASP A 43 38.41 -12.88 -18.06
N ALA A 44 38.09 -13.78 -18.99
CA ALA A 44 36.77 -13.87 -19.61
C ALA A 44 35.67 -14.26 -18.60
N ALA A 45 35.96 -15.15 -17.64
CA ALA A 45 34.98 -15.62 -16.67
C ALA A 45 34.71 -14.55 -15.61
N GLY A 46 35.77 -13.92 -15.08
CA GLY A 46 35.67 -12.81 -14.13
C GLY A 46 34.93 -11.61 -14.72
N LEU A 47 35.21 -11.26 -15.99
CA LEU A 47 34.49 -10.20 -16.69
C LEU A 47 33.00 -10.55 -16.83
N ALA A 48 32.65 -11.78 -17.23
CA ALA A 48 31.25 -12.21 -17.38
C ALA A 48 30.47 -12.17 -16.05
N ILE A 49 31.10 -12.54 -14.93
CA ILE A 49 30.49 -12.42 -13.59
C ILE A 49 30.29 -10.94 -13.22
N ALA A 50 31.33 -10.10 -13.40
CA ALA A 50 31.28 -8.68 -13.08
C ALA A 50 30.22 -7.93 -13.92
N THR A 51 30.03 -8.29 -15.19
CA THR A 51 28.98 -7.74 -16.05
C THR A 51 27.59 -8.15 -15.56
N ARG A 52 27.37 -9.41 -15.17
CA ARG A 52 26.08 -9.84 -14.58
C ARG A 52 25.79 -9.13 -13.26
N MET A 53 26.81 -8.99 -12.40
CA MET A 53 26.68 -8.20 -11.17
C MET A 53 26.33 -6.74 -11.47
N GLN A 54 26.96 -6.12 -12.48
CA GLN A 54 26.61 -4.76 -12.90
C GLN A 54 25.16 -4.64 -13.34
N THR A 55 24.67 -5.59 -14.16
CA THR A 55 23.27 -5.61 -14.58
C THR A 55 22.34 -5.72 -13.38
N GLN A 56 22.66 -6.58 -12.42
CA GLN A 56 21.85 -6.75 -11.22
C GLN A 56 21.88 -5.52 -10.31
N ILE A 57 23.05 -4.87 -10.13
CA ILE A 57 23.18 -3.60 -9.40
C ILE A 57 22.31 -2.53 -10.04
N ASN A 58 22.39 -2.37 -11.36
CA ASN A 58 21.57 -1.40 -12.09
C ASN A 58 20.07 -1.69 -11.91
N GLY A 59 19.68 -2.97 -12.00
CA GLY A 59 18.30 -3.40 -11.77
C GLY A 59 17.82 -3.14 -10.35
N LEU A 60 18.65 -3.39 -9.34
CA LEU A 60 18.33 -3.11 -7.93
C LEU A 60 18.22 -1.60 -7.68
N ASN A 61 19.11 -0.78 -8.25
CA ASN A 61 19.04 0.67 -8.11
C ASN A 61 17.75 1.24 -8.75
N GLN A 62 17.36 0.77 -9.94
CA GLN A 62 16.08 1.13 -10.53
C GLN A 62 14.90 0.64 -9.67
N GLY A 63 15.05 -0.55 -9.06
CA GLY A 63 14.11 -1.09 -8.08
C GLY A 63 13.87 -0.17 -6.88
N VAL A 64 14.95 0.38 -6.30
CA VAL A 64 14.90 1.35 -5.21
C VAL A 64 14.17 2.63 -5.65
N SER A 65 14.46 3.15 -6.84
CA SER A 65 13.74 4.30 -7.41
C SER A 65 12.24 4.01 -7.56
N ASN A 66 11.88 2.86 -8.15
CA ASN A 66 10.48 2.46 -8.33
C ASN A 66 9.76 2.27 -6.98
N ALA A 67 10.45 1.79 -5.95
CA ALA A 67 9.89 1.68 -4.60
C ALA A 67 9.62 3.06 -3.98
N ASN A 68 10.52 4.03 -4.19
CA ASN A 68 10.32 5.41 -3.74
C ASN A 68 9.17 6.12 -4.49
N ASP A 69 8.99 5.82 -5.78
CA ASP A 69 7.83 6.30 -6.54
C ASP A 69 6.52 5.72 -5.97
N GLY A 70 6.55 4.42 -5.61
CA GLY A 70 5.46 3.76 -4.89
C GLY A 70 5.12 4.47 -3.57
N VAL A 71 6.13 4.79 -2.75
CA VAL A 71 5.93 5.58 -1.52
C VAL A 71 5.31 6.95 -1.81
N SER A 72 5.78 7.63 -2.86
CA SER A 72 5.30 8.97 -3.22
C SER A 72 3.82 8.96 -3.60
N ILE A 73 3.38 7.98 -4.41
CA ILE A 73 1.96 7.80 -4.78
C ILE A 73 1.11 7.54 -3.54
N LEU A 74 1.58 6.65 -2.65
CA LEU A 74 0.86 6.33 -1.42
C LEU A 74 0.73 7.53 -0.48
N GLN A 75 1.74 8.40 -0.41
CA GLN A 75 1.69 9.64 0.36
C GLN A 75 0.67 10.63 -0.24
N THR A 76 0.63 10.80 -1.56
CA THR A 76 -0.39 11.62 -2.23
C THR A 76 -1.80 11.09 -1.95
N ALA A 77 -2.00 9.77 -2.05
CA ALA A 77 -3.28 9.15 -1.71
C ALA A 77 -3.64 9.38 -0.24
N SER A 78 -2.72 9.15 0.69
CA SER A 78 -2.94 9.33 2.13
C SER A 78 -3.31 10.77 2.49
N SER A 79 -2.71 11.77 1.83
CA SER A 79 -3.07 13.18 2.03
C SER A 79 -4.49 13.46 1.55
N GLY A 80 -4.87 12.98 0.37
CA GLY A 80 -6.24 13.09 -0.13
C GLY A 80 -7.26 12.41 0.79
N LEU A 81 -6.94 11.21 1.30
CA LEU A 81 -7.80 10.49 2.25
C LEU A 81 -7.96 11.22 3.58
N THR A 82 -6.93 11.94 4.05
CA THR A 82 -7.03 12.76 5.28
C THR A 82 -7.99 13.92 5.08
N SER A 83 -7.90 14.63 3.96
CA SER A 83 -8.85 15.71 3.62
C SER A 83 -10.28 15.17 3.48
N LEU A 84 -10.44 14.00 2.88
CA LEU A 84 -11.74 13.36 2.74
C LEU A 84 -12.32 12.98 4.11
N THR A 85 -11.51 12.42 5.01
CA THR A 85 -11.91 12.15 6.40
C THR A 85 -12.40 13.41 7.11
N ASN A 86 -11.74 14.56 6.93
CA ASN A 86 -12.18 15.83 7.52
C ASN A 86 -13.55 16.29 6.99
N SER A 87 -13.78 16.21 5.68
CA SER A 87 -15.10 16.52 5.09
C SER A 87 -16.20 15.58 5.57
N LEU A 88 -15.91 14.27 5.66
CA LEU A 88 -16.86 13.29 6.21
C LEU A 88 -17.17 13.57 7.68
N GLN A 89 -16.16 13.85 8.50
CA GLN A 89 -16.36 14.24 9.90
C GLN A 89 -17.20 15.51 10.04
N ARG A 90 -17.04 16.49 9.14
CA ARG A 90 -17.89 17.68 9.10
C ARG A 90 -19.34 17.33 8.77
N ILE A 91 -19.59 16.50 7.75
CA ILE A 91 -20.95 16.01 7.43
C ILE A 91 -21.55 15.30 8.66
N ARG A 92 -20.76 14.49 9.37
CA ARG A 92 -21.20 13.83 10.60
C ARG A 92 -21.63 14.83 11.67
N GLN A 93 -20.86 15.89 11.90
CA GLN A 93 -21.22 16.95 12.86
C GLN A 93 -22.54 17.62 12.47
N LEU A 94 -22.73 17.92 11.19
CA LEU A 94 -23.97 18.52 10.68
C LEU A 94 -25.16 17.58 10.83
N ALA A 95 -24.98 16.28 10.59
CA ALA A 95 -26.01 15.27 10.83
C ALA A 95 -26.36 15.16 12.33
N VAL A 96 -25.37 15.20 13.23
CA VAL A 96 -25.63 15.27 14.69
C VAL A 96 -26.43 16.54 15.03
N GLN A 97 -26.07 17.67 14.47
CA GLN A 97 -26.78 18.94 14.72
C GLN A 97 -28.22 18.89 14.21
N ALA A 98 -28.44 18.37 13.00
CA ALA A 98 -29.78 18.19 12.43
C ALA A 98 -30.61 17.13 13.14
N SER A 99 -29.96 16.20 13.85
CA SER A 99 -30.64 15.19 14.66
C SER A 99 -31.17 15.72 16.00
N ASN A 100 -30.88 16.97 16.37
CA ASN A 100 -31.25 17.54 17.65
C ASN A 100 -32.39 18.57 17.54
N GLY A 101 -33.58 18.20 18.02
CA GLY A 101 -34.70 19.11 18.25
C GLY A 101 -35.53 19.50 17.02
N PRO A 102 -36.63 20.26 17.19
CA PRO A 102 -37.43 20.73 16.06
C PRO A 102 -36.67 21.83 15.32
N LEU A 103 -36.04 21.48 14.20
CA LEU A 103 -35.46 22.46 13.28
C LEU A 103 -36.58 23.18 12.52
N SER A 104 -36.41 24.49 12.30
CA SER A 104 -37.21 25.19 11.30
C SER A 104 -36.83 24.70 9.89
N ALA A 105 -37.75 24.83 8.93
CA ALA A 105 -37.46 24.46 7.54
C ALA A 105 -36.28 25.24 6.94
N SER A 106 -36.08 26.50 7.37
CA SER A 106 -34.94 27.32 6.96
C SER A 106 -33.62 26.81 7.55
N ASP A 107 -33.59 26.41 8.83
CA ASP A 107 -32.37 25.90 9.46
C ASP A 107 -31.97 24.56 8.86
N ALA A 108 -32.95 23.68 8.66
CA ALA A 108 -32.77 22.39 7.99
C ALA A 108 -32.19 22.56 6.57
N SER A 109 -32.71 23.53 5.80
CA SER A 109 -32.19 23.84 4.46
C SER A 109 -30.76 24.39 4.50
N ALA A 110 -30.43 25.26 5.47
CA ALA A 110 -29.08 25.81 5.61
C ALA A 110 -28.04 24.72 5.93
N LEU A 111 -28.35 23.82 6.87
CA LEU A 111 -27.49 22.67 7.17
C LEU A 111 -27.33 21.73 5.96
N GLN A 112 -28.42 21.47 5.24
CA GLN A 112 -28.38 20.64 4.03
C GLN A 112 -27.52 21.26 2.92
N GLN A 113 -27.52 22.59 2.76
CA GLN A 113 -26.62 23.26 1.83
C GLN A 113 -25.15 23.06 2.21
N GLU A 114 -24.82 23.13 3.50
CA GLU A 114 -23.46 22.87 3.96
C GLU A 114 -23.04 21.41 3.71
N VAL A 115 -23.93 20.44 3.94
CA VAL A 115 -23.70 19.03 3.60
C VAL A 115 -23.47 18.87 2.09
N ALA A 116 -24.27 19.52 1.23
CA ALA A 116 -24.10 19.45 -0.22
C ALA A 116 -22.73 20.01 -0.68
N GLN A 117 -22.23 21.07 -0.04
CA GLN A 117 -20.89 21.59 -0.30
C GLN A 117 -19.80 20.60 0.13
N GLN A 118 -19.93 19.97 1.30
CA GLN A 118 -19.00 18.95 1.75
C GLN A 118 -19.01 17.70 0.85
N ILE A 119 -20.18 17.28 0.36
CA ILE A 119 -20.29 16.18 -0.62
C ILE A 119 -19.58 16.55 -1.93
N SER A 120 -19.74 17.80 -2.39
CA SER A 120 -19.03 18.30 -3.57
C SER A 120 -17.52 18.29 -3.35
N GLU A 121 -17.07 18.66 -2.15
CA GLU A 121 -15.65 18.60 -1.77
C GLU A 121 -15.12 17.16 -1.71
N VAL A 122 -15.89 16.20 -1.18
CA VAL A 122 -15.54 14.77 -1.22
C VAL A 122 -15.34 14.30 -2.66
N ASN A 123 -16.27 14.65 -3.57
CA ASN A 123 -16.14 14.30 -4.99
C ASN A 123 -14.95 15.00 -5.65
N ARG A 124 -14.69 16.26 -5.30
CA ARG A 124 -13.53 17.03 -5.78
C ARG A 124 -12.23 16.36 -5.36
N ILE A 125 -12.08 16.00 -4.08
CA ILE A 125 -10.88 15.32 -3.56
C ILE A 125 -10.70 13.97 -4.27
N ALA A 126 -11.76 13.17 -4.40
CA ALA A 126 -11.68 11.86 -5.06
C ALA A 126 -11.25 11.96 -6.54
N SER A 127 -11.76 12.96 -7.27
CA SER A 127 -11.50 13.14 -8.71
C SER A 127 -10.28 13.99 -9.06
N GLN A 128 -9.76 14.80 -8.12
CA GLN A 128 -8.61 15.69 -8.34
C GLN A 128 -7.33 15.22 -7.64
N THR A 129 -7.40 14.21 -6.76
CA THR A 129 -6.18 13.60 -6.22
C THR A 129 -5.54 12.76 -7.31
N ASN A 130 -4.53 13.35 -7.95
CA ASN A 130 -3.81 12.75 -9.06
C ASN A 130 -2.31 12.60 -8.76
N TYR A 131 -1.69 11.65 -9.43
CA TYR A 131 -0.26 11.51 -9.49
C TYR A 131 0.13 11.24 -10.95
N ASN A 132 0.99 12.10 -11.50
CA ASN A 132 1.46 12.01 -12.89
C ASN A 132 0.32 11.85 -13.91
N GLY A 133 -0.76 12.63 -13.76
CA GLY A 133 -1.91 12.62 -14.66
C GLY A 133 -2.90 11.46 -14.47
N LYS A 134 -2.69 10.56 -13.51
CA LYS A 134 -3.63 9.50 -13.15
C LYS A 134 -4.31 9.80 -11.82
N ASN A 135 -5.63 9.71 -11.78
CA ASN A 135 -6.39 9.79 -10.53
C ASN A 135 -6.20 8.52 -9.71
N ILE A 136 -5.98 8.66 -8.41
CA ILE A 136 -5.61 7.53 -7.53
C ILE A 136 -6.67 7.21 -6.48
N LEU A 137 -7.72 8.03 -6.35
CA LEU A 137 -8.80 7.84 -5.36
C LEU A 137 -10.20 7.64 -5.97
N ASP A 138 -10.36 7.76 -7.29
CA ASP A 138 -11.67 7.58 -7.95
C ASP A 138 -11.96 6.12 -8.34
N GLY A 139 -11.00 5.20 -8.12
CA GLY A 139 -11.08 3.80 -8.50
C GLY A 139 -10.54 3.49 -9.89
N SER A 140 -10.25 4.51 -10.71
CA SER A 140 -9.76 4.33 -12.10
C SER A 140 -8.31 3.86 -12.17
N ALA A 141 -7.52 4.10 -11.12
CA ALA A 141 -6.14 3.61 -11.02
C ALA A 141 -6.05 2.07 -11.02
N GLY A 142 -7.09 1.38 -10.54
CA GLY A 142 -7.11 -0.07 -10.40
C GLY A 142 -5.99 -0.58 -9.51
N THR A 143 -5.46 -1.77 -9.82
CA THR A 143 -4.28 -2.31 -9.13
C THR A 143 -3.01 -1.83 -9.82
N LEU A 144 -2.19 -1.06 -9.10
CA LEU A 144 -0.88 -0.59 -9.57
C LEU A 144 0.21 -1.58 -9.18
N SER A 145 1.00 -2.07 -10.13
CA SER A 145 2.13 -2.98 -9.89
C SER A 145 3.47 -2.28 -10.12
N PHE A 146 4.33 -2.33 -9.11
CA PHE A 146 5.66 -1.71 -9.13
C PHE A 146 6.73 -2.79 -9.20
N GLN A 147 7.53 -2.78 -10.25
CA GLN A 147 8.70 -3.65 -10.39
C GLN A 147 9.80 -3.13 -9.48
N VAL A 148 9.93 -3.72 -8.30
CA VAL A 148 10.92 -3.30 -7.31
C VAL A 148 12.17 -4.15 -7.40
N GLY A 149 12.15 -5.37 -7.93
CA GLY A 149 13.35 -6.20 -8.03
C GLY A 149 14.08 -6.11 -9.37
N ALA A 150 15.28 -6.70 -9.44
CA ALA A 150 16.07 -6.77 -10.66
C ALA A 150 15.55 -7.82 -11.67
N ASN A 151 14.77 -8.80 -11.22
CA ASN A 151 14.24 -9.88 -12.07
C ASN A 151 12.74 -9.72 -12.33
N VAL A 152 12.29 -10.22 -13.49
CA VAL A 152 10.88 -10.19 -13.90
C VAL A 152 9.97 -10.81 -12.83
N GLY A 153 8.86 -10.14 -12.52
CA GLY A 153 7.85 -10.62 -11.58
C GLY A 153 8.14 -10.30 -10.11
N GLN A 154 9.28 -9.67 -9.79
CA GLN A 154 9.57 -9.15 -8.45
C GLN A 154 8.84 -7.82 -8.21
N THR A 155 7.51 -7.90 -8.16
CA THR A 155 6.62 -6.73 -8.06
C THR A 155 5.93 -6.62 -6.72
N VAL A 156 5.58 -5.38 -6.34
CA VAL A 156 4.63 -5.09 -5.26
C VAL A 156 3.40 -4.44 -5.87
N SER A 157 2.22 -4.96 -5.54
CA SER A 157 0.96 -4.40 -5.99
C SER A 157 0.30 -3.56 -4.91
N VAL A 158 -0.32 -2.46 -5.33
CA VAL A 158 -1.17 -1.60 -4.50
C VAL A 158 -2.56 -1.62 -5.11
N ASP A 159 -3.56 -1.94 -4.30
CA ASP A 159 -4.95 -1.94 -4.74
C ASP A 159 -5.60 -0.57 -4.50
N LEU A 160 -5.95 0.11 -5.59
CA LEU A 160 -6.68 1.39 -5.60
C LEU A 160 -7.98 1.26 -6.42
N THR A 161 -8.56 0.06 -6.48
CA THR A 161 -9.81 -0.20 -7.19
C THR A 161 -11.03 0.42 -6.51
N GLN A 162 -10.97 0.62 -5.19
CA GLN A 162 -12.05 1.21 -4.43
C GLN A 162 -12.15 2.72 -4.68
N SER A 163 -13.27 3.15 -5.26
CA SER A 163 -13.58 4.57 -5.44
C SER A 163 -13.96 5.22 -4.10
N MET A 164 -13.36 6.38 -3.83
CA MET A 164 -13.67 7.26 -2.70
C MET A 164 -14.69 8.35 -3.03
N SER A 165 -15.33 8.28 -4.21
CA SER A 165 -16.39 9.23 -4.57
C SER A 165 -17.62 9.06 -3.66
N ALA A 166 -18.36 10.14 -3.44
CA ALA A 166 -19.55 10.14 -2.58
C ALA A 166 -20.62 9.14 -3.04
N ALA A 167 -20.66 8.80 -4.33
CA ALA A 167 -21.58 7.83 -4.91
C ALA A 167 -21.21 6.37 -4.60
N LYS A 168 -19.98 6.11 -4.14
CA LYS A 168 -19.45 4.76 -3.92
C LYS A 168 -19.16 4.45 -2.44
N ILE A 169 -19.19 5.45 -1.58
CA ILE A 169 -18.94 5.30 -0.14
C ILE A 169 -20.21 5.56 0.69
N GLY A 170 -20.23 5.02 1.90
CA GLY A 170 -21.27 5.22 2.91
C GLY A 170 -22.53 4.38 2.78
N GLY A 171 -22.70 3.68 1.66
CA GLY A 171 -23.67 2.59 1.60
C GLY A 171 -23.22 1.39 2.44
N GLY A 172 -24.02 0.32 2.42
CA GLY A 172 -23.70 -0.95 3.06
C GLY A 172 -24.54 -1.23 4.31
N MET A 173 -24.07 -2.14 5.15
CA MET A 173 -24.78 -2.57 6.35
C MET A 173 -24.44 -1.67 7.53
N VAL A 174 -25.38 -1.51 8.46
CA VAL A 174 -25.11 -0.82 9.73
C VAL A 174 -24.22 -1.70 10.60
N GLN A 175 -23.22 -1.13 11.27
CA GLN A 175 -22.32 -1.87 12.15
C GLN A 175 -23.09 -2.63 13.25
N THR A 176 -22.60 -3.82 13.61
CA THR A 176 -23.19 -4.65 14.68
C THR A 176 -23.22 -3.89 16.00
N GLY A 177 -24.31 -4.02 16.76
CA GLY A 177 -24.44 -3.39 18.07
C GLY A 177 -24.93 -1.93 18.05
N GLN A 178 -25.07 -1.32 16.87
CA GLN A 178 -25.66 0.03 16.75
C GLN A 178 -27.17 -0.02 17.00
N THR A 179 -27.66 0.74 17.98
CA THR A 179 -29.10 0.92 18.20
C THR A 179 -29.70 1.79 17.11
N LEU A 180 -30.67 1.25 16.38
CA LEU A 180 -31.36 1.92 15.26
C LEU A 180 -32.57 2.73 15.72
N GLY A 181 -33.14 2.35 16.86
CA GLY A 181 -34.28 3.03 17.47
C GLY A 181 -34.87 2.21 18.61
N THR A 182 -35.77 2.85 19.38
CA THR A 182 -36.47 2.23 20.50
C THR A 182 -37.96 2.31 20.27
N ILE A 183 -38.63 1.16 20.30
CA ILE A 183 -40.05 1.02 20.02
C ILE A 183 -40.78 0.85 21.35
N LYS A 184 -41.81 1.66 21.58
CA LYS A 184 -42.71 1.47 22.72
C LYS A 184 -43.63 0.28 22.45
N VAL A 185 -43.71 -0.63 23.41
CA VAL A 185 -44.55 -1.84 23.36
C VAL A 185 -45.19 -2.07 24.73
N ALA A 186 -46.18 -2.96 24.80
CA ALA A 186 -46.72 -3.44 26.06
C ALA A 186 -46.95 -4.94 25.92
N ILE A 187 -45.92 -5.73 26.24
CA ILE A 187 -45.90 -7.18 26.05
C ILE A 187 -45.39 -7.92 27.30
N ASP A 188 -45.68 -9.21 27.40
CA ASP A 188 -45.06 -10.11 28.37
C ASP A 188 -43.74 -10.74 27.84
N SER A 189 -43.12 -11.60 28.64
CA SER A 189 -41.85 -12.28 28.30
C SER A 189 -41.95 -13.29 27.13
N SER A 190 -43.17 -13.64 26.71
CA SER A 190 -43.45 -14.49 25.55
C SER A 190 -43.76 -13.69 24.28
N GLY A 191 -43.90 -12.36 24.40
CA GLY A 191 -44.26 -11.46 23.30
C GLY A 191 -45.76 -11.31 23.05
N ALA A 192 -46.61 -11.82 23.96
CA ALA A 192 -48.05 -11.59 23.91
C ALA A 192 -48.41 -10.21 24.49
N ALA A 193 -49.56 -9.66 24.09
CA ALA A 193 -50.04 -8.37 24.59
C ALA A 193 -50.17 -8.38 26.12
N TRP A 194 -49.58 -7.39 26.78
CA TRP A 194 -49.66 -7.26 28.23
C TRP A 194 -51.10 -6.93 28.66
N SER A 195 -51.57 -7.60 29.71
CA SER A 195 -52.83 -7.30 30.38
C SER A 195 -52.63 -7.17 31.88
N SER A 196 -53.39 -6.28 32.52
CA SER A 196 -53.37 -6.08 33.99
C SER A 196 -53.89 -7.35 34.69
N GLY A 197 -53.01 -8.30 34.94
CA GLY A 197 -53.34 -9.66 35.40
C GLY A 197 -52.39 -10.74 34.86
N SER A 198 -51.55 -10.40 33.89
CA SER A 198 -50.49 -11.28 33.36
C SER A 198 -49.44 -11.56 34.44
N THR A 199 -48.96 -12.80 34.52
CA THR A 199 -47.88 -13.18 35.45
C THR A 199 -46.53 -12.88 34.79
N GLY A 200 -45.70 -12.03 35.41
CA GLY A 200 -44.38 -11.69 34.88
C GLY A 200 -44.06 -10.20 34.95
N GLN A 201 -43.07 -9.77 34.18
CA GLN A 201 -42.69 -8.37 34.02
C GLN A 201 -43.17 -7.86 32.66
N GLU A 202 -43.76 -6.67 32.65
CA GLU A 202 -44.12 -5.97 31.42
C GLU A 202 -42.86 -5.44 30.72
N THR A 203 -42.71 -5.75 29.44
CA THR A 203 -41.75 -5.05 28.57
C THR A 203 -42.45 -3.84 27.97
N THR A 204 -41.99 -2.64 28.36
CA THR A 204 -42.57 -1.36 27.95
C THR A 204 -41.88 -0.73 26.73
N GLN A 205 -40.67 -1.20 26.41
CA GLN A 205 -39.92 -0.77 25.25
C GLN A 205 -38.96 -1.85 24.76
N ILE A 206 -38.71 -1.86 23.45
CA ILE A 206 -37.73 -2.71 22.80
C ILE A 206 -36.72 -1.83 22.09
N ASN A 207 -35.44 -2.00 22.40
CA ASN A 207 -34.35 -1.44 21.63
C ASN A 207 -34.08 -2.36 20.43
N VAL A 208 -34.10 -1.78 19.24
CA VAL A 208 -33.75 -2.48 18.01
C VAL A 208 -32.30 -2.17 17.66
N VAL A 209 -31.50 -3.21 17.56
CA VAL A 209 -30.05 -3.14 17.41
C VAL A 209 -29.64 -3.85 16.13
N SER A 210 -28.76 -3.26 15.32
CA SER A 210 -28.23 -3.90 14.12
C SER A 210 -27.43 -5.16 14.45
N ASP A 211 -27.63 -6.23 13.69
CA ASP A 211 -26.86 -7.47 13.77
C ASP A 211 -25.58 -7.48 12.90
N GLY A 212 -25.32 -6.37 12.20
CA GLY A 212 -24.20 -6.22 11.27
C GLY A 212 -24.37 -6.95 9.93
N LYS A 213 -25.51 -7.61 9.69
CA LYS A 213 -25.84 -8.40 8.49
C LYS A 213 -27.09 -7.91 7.78
N GLY A 214 -27.52 -6.69 8.10
CA GLY A 214 -28.72 -6.03 7.59
C GLY A 214 -30.02 -6.53 8.23
N GLY A 215 -29.95 -7.21 9.37
CA GLY A 215 -31.09 -7.54 10.20
C GLY A 215 -30.97 -6.95 11.61
N PHE A 216 -31.69 -7.55 12.55
CA PHE A 216 -31.97 -6.97 13.84
C PHE A 216 -31.78 -7.96 14.98
N THR A 217 -31.30 -7.44 16.09
CA THR A 217 -31.34 -8.03 17.43
C THR A 217 -32.15 -7.12 18.35
N PHE A 218 -32.71 -7.67 19.42
CA PHE A 218 -33.68 -6.96 20.26
C PHE A 218 -33.31 -7.09 21.72
N THR A 219 -33.31 -5.98 22.43
CA THR A 219 -33.18 -5.95 23.89
C THR A 219 -34.35 -5.20 24.53
N ASP A 220 -34.70 -5.58 25.76
CA ASP A 220 -35.78 -4.98 26.54
C ASP A 220 -35.35 -3.62 27.15
N GLN A 221 -36.19 -3.07 28.01
CA GLN A 221 -35.91 -1.81 28.70
C GLN A 221 -34.70 -1.85 29.65
N ASN A 222 -34.25 -3.04 30.04
CA ASN A 222 -33.12 -3.28 30.93
C ASN A 222 -31.89 -3.79 30.15
N ASN A 223 -31.89 -3.66 28.81
CA ASN A 223 -30.85 -4.14 27.92
C ASN A 223 -30.66 -5.68 27.91
N GLN A 224 -31.66 -6.43 28.34
CA GLN A 224 -31.65 -7.89 28.29
C GLN A 224 -32.18 -8.38 26.94
N ALA A 225 -31.53 -9.38 26.35
CA ALA A 225 -31.94 -9.95 25.08
C ALA A 225 -33.35 -10.56 25.17
N LEU A 226 -34.21 -10.24 24.20
CA LEU A 226 -35.54 -10.88 24.11
C LEU A 226 -35.39 -12.35 23.74
N SER A 227 -36.30 -13.20 24.26
CA SER A 227 -36.38 -14.60 23.88
C SER A 227 -36.75 -14.75 22.40
N SER A 228 -36.32 -15.83 21.74
CA SER A 228 -36.67 -16.10 20.34
C SER A 228 -38.19 -16.21 20.12
N THR A 229 -38.91 -16.73 21.13
CA THR A 229 -40.38 -16.77 21.17
C THR A 229 -40.96 -15.36 21.15
N ALA A 230 -40.48 -14.47 22.03
CA ALA A 230 -40.95 -13.09 22.07
C ALA A 230 -40.64 -12.33 20.78
N VAL A 231 -39.44 -12.49 20.23
CA VAL A 231 -39.07 -11.88 18.94
C VAL A 231 -40.00 -12.35 17.82
N THR A 232 -40.28 -13.66 17.75
CA THR A 232 -41.17 -14.21 16.72
C THR A 232 -42.61 -13.71 16.87
N ALA A 233 -43.10 -13.61 18.10
CA ALA A 233 -44.44 -13.11 18.39
C ALA A 233 -44.60 -11.62 18.08
N VAL A 234 -43.55 -10.81 18.32
CA VAL A 234 -43.58 -9.34 18.14
C VAL A 234 -43.25 -8.93 16.71
N PHE A 235 -42.28 -9.58 16.07
CA PHE A 235 -41.70 -9.14 14.79
C PHE A 235 -41.75 -10.18 13.67
N GLY A 236 -42.20 -11.41 13.96
CA GLY A 236 -42.18 -12.52 13.01
C GLY A 236 -40.84 -13.28 12.96
N SER A 237 -40.76 -14.29 12.10
CA SER A 237 -39.71 -15.32 12.13
C SER A 237 -38.40 -14.97 11.39
N SER A 238 -38.33 -13.84 10.67
CA SER A 238 -37.17 -13.51 9.82
C SER A 238 -36.65 -12.09 10.07
N THR A 239 -36.12 -11.86 11.28
CA THR A 239 -35.52 -10.56 11.65
C THR A 239 -34.00 -10.55 11.53
N ALA A 240 -33.34 -11.71 11.52
CA ALA A 240 -31.89 -11.81 11.37
C ALA A 240 -31.47 -11.62 9.91
N GLY A 241 -30.37 -10.89 9.72
CA GLY A 241 -29.78 -10.59 8.43
C GLY A 241 -28.84 -11.69 7.95
N THR A 242 -28.73 -11.83 6.63
CA THR A 242 -27.80 -12.75 5.96
C THR A 242 -26.79 -12.02 5.07
N GLY A 243 -26.80 -10.69 5.13
CA GLY A 243 -26.02 -9.82 4.27
C GLY A 243 -24.53 -9.88 4.59
N THR A 244 -23.73 -9.60 3.56
CA THR A 244 -22.30 -9.37 3.70
C THR A 244 -21.95 -8.01 3.11
N ALA A 245 -20.74 -7.51 3.38
CA ALA A 245 -20.28 -6.25 2.79
C ALA A 245 -20.29 -6.28 1.24
N ALA A 246 -20.02 -7.44 0.64
CA ALA A 246 -20.01 -7.63 -0.82
C ALA A 246 -21.40 -7.89 -1.42
N SER A 247 -22.36 -8.34 -0.62
CA SER A 247 -23.73 -8.62 -1.04
C SER A 247 -24.67 -8.21 0.09
N PRO A 248 -24.97 -6.90 0.21
CA PRO A 248 -25.83 -6.42 1.26
C PRO A 248 -27.26 -6.91 1.04
N SER A 249 -27.88 -7.42 2.10
CA SER A 249 -29.30 -7.78 2.15
C SER A 249 -29.92 -7.10 3.38
N PHE A 250 -31.11 -6.55 3.25
CA PHE A 250 -31.75 -5.81 4.34
C PHE A 250 -33.09 -6.44 4.68
N GLN A 251 -33.23 -6.88 5.92
CA GLN A 251 -34.53 -7.27 6.45
C GLN A 251 -35.37 -6.02 6.69
N THR A 252 -36.68 -6.14 6.44
CA THR A 252 -37.65 -5.11 6.80
C THR A 252 -38.34 -5.55 8.09
N LEU A 253 -38.18 -4.75 9.13
CA LEU A 253 -38.87 -4.95 10.39
C LEU A 253 -40.36 -4.62 10.23
N ALA A 254 -41.22 -5.46 10.80
CA ALA A 254 -42.64 -5.23 10.91
C ALA A 254 -43.08 -5.57 12.34
N LEU A 255 -44.11 -4.90 12.84
CA LEU A 255 -44.71 -5.21 14.15
C LEU A 255 -45.96 -6.05 13.96
N SER A 256 -46.12 -7.04 14.84
CA SER A 256 -47.37 -7.76 14.98
C SER A 256 -48.40 -6.88 15.69
N THR A 257 -49.67 -7.15 15.41
CA THR A 257 -50.79 -6.47 16.08
C THR A 257 -50.81 -6.73 17.58
N SER A 258 -50.30 -7.89 18.03
CA SER A 258 -50.21 -8.27 19.43
C SER A 258 -49.22 -7.40 20.22
N ALA A 259 -48.19 -6.87 19.56
CA ALA A 259 -47.18 -6.02 20.20
C ALA A 259 -47.71 -4.62 20.55
N THR A 260 -48.74 -4.16 19.84
CA THR A 260 -49.27 -2.80 19.92
C THR A 260 -50.70 -2.72 20.44
N SER A 261 -51.44 -3.84 20.50
CA SER A 261 -52.86 -3.85 20.89
C SER A 261 -53.13 -3.40 22.33
N ALA A 262 -52.14 -3.50 23.21
CA ALA A 262 -52.22 -3.01 24.59
C ALA A 262 -51.85 -1.52 24.75
N LEU A 263 -51.44 -0.84 23.67
CA LEU A 263 -51.05 0.57 23.67
C LEU A 263 -52.21 1.51 23.31
N SER A 264 -52.09 2.78 23.72
CA SER A 264 -52.98 3.85 23.25
C SER A 264 -52.85 4.08 21.73
N ALA A 265 -53.90 4.59 21.06
CA ALA A 265 -53.86 4.82 19.61
C ALA A 265 -52.68 5.72 19.17
N THR A 266 -52.34 6.73 19.96
CA THR A 266 -51.19 7.61 19.72
C THR A 266 -49.86 6.85 19.81
N ASP A 267 -49.71 6.00 20.84
CA ASP A 267 -48.51 5.19 21.01
C ASP A 267 -48.36 4.14 19.89
N GLN A 268 -49.47 3.57 19.41
CA GLN A 268 -49.46 2.65 18.26
C GLN A 268 -48.98 3.35 16.98
N ALA A 269 -49.43 4.58 16.74
CA ALA A 269 -48.98 5.39 15.60
C ALA A 269 -47.48 5.73 15.71
N ASN A 270 -47.02 6.11 16.92
CA ASN A 270 -45.61 6.40 17.17
C ASN A 270 -44.71 5.17 17.01
N ALA A 271 -45.14 4.00 17.49
CA ALA A 271 -44.40 2.74 17.31
C ALA A 271 -44.26 2.38 15.82
N THR A 272 -45.33 2.55 15.03
CA THR A 272 -45.31 2.32 13.57
C THR A 272 -44.35 3.29 12.86
N ALA A 273 -44.37 4.58 13.23
CA ALA A 273 -43.46 5.58 12.69
C ALA A 273 -41.99 5.26 13.03
N MET A 274 -41.72 4.81 14.26
CA MET A 274 -40.38 4.41 14.69
C MET A 274 -39.85 3.21 13.89
N VAL A 275 -40.72 2.25 13.55
CA VAL A 275 -40.35 1.08 12.73
C VAL A 275 -39.98 1.49 11.32
N ALA A 276 -40.73 2.43 10.73
CA ALA A 276 -40.39 3.01 9.43
C ALA A 276 -39.01 3.70 9.47
N GLN A 277 -38.73 4.46 10.52
CA GLN A 277 -37.41 5.07 10.74
C GLN A 277 -36.31 4.01 10.87
N ILE A 278 -36.50 2.99 11.71
CA ILE A 278 -35.53 1.90 11.92
C ILE A 278 -35.21 1.20 10.59
N ASN A 279 -36.22 0.90 9.78
CA ASN A 279 -36.03 0.29 8.46
C ASN A 279 -35.25 1.19 7.51
N ALA A 280 -35.52 2.50 7.53
CA ALA A 280 -34.78 3.48 6.75
C ALA A 280 -33.30 3.55 7.18
N VAL A 281 -33.02 3.57 8.49
CA VAL A 281 -31.65 3.62 9.03
C VAL A 281 -30.91 2.30 8.80
N ASN A 282 -31.59 1.15 8.85
CA ASN A 282 -31.00 -0.17 8.55
C ASN A 282 -30.51 -0.29 7.09
N LYS A 283 -31.07 0.52 6.19
CA LYS A 283 -30.67 0.62 4.79
C LYS A 283 -30.07 2.01 4.50
N PRO A 284 -28.85 2.29 5.00
CA PRO A 284 -28.22 3.59 4.80
C PRO A 284 -27.96 3.86 3.32
N GLN A 285 -28.08 5.12 2.92
CA GLN A 285 -27.81 5.56 1.55
C GLN A 285 -26.32 5.85 1.35
N THR A 286 -25.88 5.99 0.10
CA THR A 286 -24.54 6.47 -0.21
C THR A 286 -24.38 7.95 0.16
N VAL A 287 -23.15 8.41 0.37
CA VAL A 287 -22.86 9.80 0.77
C VAL A 287 -23.42 10.83 -0.22
N SER A 288 -23.50 10.49 -1.51
CA SER A 288 -24.06 11.37 -2.54
C SER A 288 -25.55 11.69 -2.38
N ASN A 289 -26.29 10.87 -1.63
CA ASN A 289 -27.75 10.97 -1.51
C ASN A 289 -28.19 11.41 -0.11
N LEU A 290 -27.26 11.91 0.71
CA LEU A 290 -27.60 12.33 2.06
C LEU A 290 -28.50 13.56 2.07
N ASP A 291 -29.60 13.42 2.79
CA ASP A 291 -30.52 14.50 3.11
C ASP A 291 -30.74 14.52 4.62
N ILE A 292 -30.27 15.57 5.28
CA ILE A 292 -30.39 15.78 6.73
C ILE A 292 -31.53 16.73 7.10
N SER A 293 -32.40 17.07 6.14
CA SER A 293 -33.54 17.96 6.39
C SER A 293 -34.61 17.35 7.31
N THR A 294 -34.59 16.03 7.47
CA THR A 294 -35.48 15.28 8.37
C THR A 294 -34.69 14.56 9.45
N GLN A 295 -35.32 14.31 10.59
CA GLN A 295 -34.73 13.54 11.69
C GLN A 295 -34.25 12.14 11.25
N THR A 296 -35.09 11.43 10.49
CA THR A 296 -34.74 10.11 9.94
C THR A 296 -33.56 10.21 8.97
N GLY A 297 -33.54 11.21 8.10
CA GLY A 297 -32.44 11.45 7.16
C GLY A 297 -31.12 11.77 7.87
N ALA A 298 -31.17 12.54 8.96
CA ALA A 298 -30.00 12.80 9.80
C ALA A 298 -29.43 11.51 10.43
N TYR A 299 -30.27 10.61 10.94
CA TYR A 299 -29.81 9.31 11.45
C TYR A 299 -29.23 8.41 10.35
N GLN A 300 -29.84 8.39 9.16
CA GLN A 300 -29.27 7.70 8.00
C GLN A 300 -27.89 8.27 7.65
N ALA A 301 -27.75 9.59 7.62
CA ALA A 301 -26.49 10.25 7.33
C ALA A 301 -25.39 9.90 8.35
N MET A 302 -25.70 9.83 9.64
CA MET A 302 -24.74 9.41 10.65
C MET A 302 -24.18 8.01 10.35
N VAL A 303 -25.07 7.05 10.09
CA VAL A 303 -24.68 5.67 9.79
C VAL A 303 -23.92 5.57 8.47
N SER A 304 -24.39 6.27 7.44
CA SER A 304 -23.72 6.32 6.14
C SER A 304 -22.31 6.89 6.25
N ILE A 305 -22.12 7.94 7.04
CA ILE A 305 -20.81 8.55 7.24
C ILE A 305 -19.91 7.64 8.08
N ASP A 306 -20.43 6.94 9.10
CA ASP A 306 -19.65 5.96 9.86
C ASP A 306 -19.17 4.80 8.94
N ASN A 307 -20.01 4.35 8.01
CA ASN A 307 -19.64 3.36 6.98
C ASN A 307 -18.61 3.91 5.97
N ALA A 308 -18.76 5.17 5.55
CA ALA A 308 -17.80 5.84 4.67
C ALA A 308 -16.43 5.97 5.34
N LEU A 309 -16.40 6.43 6.60
CA LEU A 309 -15.19 6.54 7.40
C LEU A 309 -14.53 5.17 7.61
N ALA A 310 -15.30 4.11 7.87
CA ALA A 310 -14.76 2.76 7.94
C ALA A 310 -14.09 2.34 6.63
N THR A 311 -14.72 2.63 5.48
CA THR A 311 -14.13 2.35 4.16
C THR A 311 -12.82 3.11 3.94
N VAL A 312 -12.79 4.40 4.28
CA VAL A 312 -11.61 5.26 4.16
C VAL A 312 -10.49 4.81 5.08
N ASN A 313 -10.80 4.49 6.34
CA ASN A 313 -9.82 4.02 7.32
C ASN A 313 -9.21 2.68 6.93
N ASN A 314 -10.01 1.76 6.38
CA ASN A 314 -9.51 0.49 5.84
C ASN A 314 -8.54 0.74 4.68
N LEU A 315 -8.88 1.63 3.73
CA LEU A 315 -7.96 1.99 2.66
C LEU A 315 -6.68 2.62 3.23
N GLN A 316 -6.76 3.61 4.12
CA GLN A 316 -5.58 4.22 4.76
C GLN A 316 -4.68 3.19 5.46
N ALA A 317 -5.26 2.20 6.17
CA ALA A 317 -4.51 1.14 6.81
C ALA A 317 -3.75 0.28 5.77
N THR A 318 -4.39 -0.08 4.67
CA THR A 318 -3.73 -0.85 3.60
C THR A 318 -2.62 -0.06 2.91
N LEU A 319 -2.81 1.24 2.67
CA LEU A 319 -1.79 2.12 2.08
C LEU A 319 -0.61 2.33 3.04
N GLY A 320 -0.87 2.49 4.34
CA GLY A 320 0.19 2.59 5.35
C GLY A 320 1.02 1.30 5.46
N ALA A 321 0.37 0.14 5.42
CA ALA A 321 1.07 -1.14 5.37
C ALA A 321 1.92 -1.28 4.09
N ALA A 322 1.38 -0.87 2.94
CA ALA A 322 2.11 -0.86 1.68
C ALA A 322 3.32 0.09 1.73
N GLN A 323 3.19 1.27 2.34
CA GLN A 323 4.28 2.23 2.50
C GLN A 323 5.43 1.61 3.30
N ASN A 324 5.12 1.01 4.46
CA ASN A 324 6.12 0.31 5.28
C ASN A 324 6.84 -0.80 4.49
N ARG A 325 6.08 -1.54 3.67
CA ARG A 325 6.64 -2.57 2.79
C ARG A 325 7.56 -1.98 1.73
N PHE A 326 7.19 -0.90 1.05
CA PHE A 326 8.06 -0.25 0.06
C PHE A 326 9.34 0.30 0.69
N THR A 327 9.25 0.95 1.84
CA THR A 327 10.44 1.45 2.57
C THR A 327 11.38 0.32 2.96
N ALA A 328 10.86 -0.77 3.52
CA ALA A 328 11.68 -1.94 3.89
C ALA A 328 12.35 -2.60 2.67
N ILE A 329 11.62 -2.68 1.56
CA ILE A 329 12.11 -3.20 0.29
C ILE A 329 13.23 -2.31 -0.27
N ALA A 330 13.05 -0.99 -0.29
CA ALA A 330 14.07 -0.04 -0.73
C ALA A 330 15.35 -0.18 0.08
N THR A 331 15.26 -0.24 1.41
CA THR A 331 16.43 -0.46 2.29
C THR A 331 17.13 -1.78 2.00
N THR A 332 16.38 -2.86 1.82
CA THR A 332 16.94 -4.20 1.55
C THR A 332 17.62 -4.25 0.17
N GLN A 333 17.03 -3.63 -0.85
CA GLN A 333 17.61 -3.57 -2.19
C GLN A 333 18.85 -2.70 -2.25
N GLN A 334 18.86 -1.57 -1.52
CA GLN A 334 20.04 -0.74 -1.40
C GLN A 334 21.20 -1.51 -0.76
N ALA A 335 20.94 -2.28 0.29
CA ALA A 335 21.93 -3.17 0.89
C ALA A 335 22.41 -4.25 -0.09
N GLY A 336 21.49 -4.87 -0.84
CA GLY A 336 21.82 -5.84 -1.89
C GLY A 336 22.69 -5.25 -3.00
N SER A 337 22.38 -4.03 -3.46
CA SER A 337 23.15 -3.28 -4.45
C SER A 337 24.57 -3.00 -3.95
N ASN A 338 24.70 -2.55 -2.70
CA ASN A 338 26.01 -2.29 -2.07
C ASN A 338 26.84 -3.57 -1.92
N ASN A 339 26.22 -4.69 -1.49
CA ASN A 339 26.91 -5.97 -1.35
C ASN A 339 27.40 -6.51 -2.70
N LEU A 340 26.58 -6.38 -3.75
CA LEU A 340 26.99 -6.75 -5.11
C LEU A 340 28.09 -5.82 -5.65
N ALA A 341 28.03 -4.52 -5.35
CA ALA A 341 29.09 -3.58 -5.73
C ALA A 341 30.42 -3.92 -5.05
N GLN A 342 30.40 -4.31 -3.77
CA GLN A 342 31.60 -4.80 -3.07
C GLN A 342 32.13 -6.09 -3.68
N ALA A 343 31.27 -7.07 -3.96
CA ALA A 343 31.66 -8.32 -4.60
C ALA A 343 32.23 -8.09 -6.01
N GLN A 344 31.62 -7.20 -6.79
CA GLN A 344 32.11 -6.79 -8.10
C GLN A 344 33.49 -6.13 -8.00
N SER A 345 33.70 -5.24 -7.01
CA SER A 345 34.98 -4.58 -6.78
C SER A 345 36.08 -5.59 -6.44
N GLN A 346 35.82 -6.60 -5.62
CA GLN A 346 36.81 -7.66 -5.32
C GLN A 346 37.23 -8.46 -6.56
N ILE A 347 36.33 -8.60 -7.53
CA ILE A 347 36.62 -9.30 -8.79
C ILE A 347 37.41 -8.38 -9.73
N GLN A 348 36.93 -7.15 -9.94
CA GLN A 348 37.38 -6.30 -11.03
C GLN A 348 38.45 -5.27 -10.64
N SER A 349 38.49 -4.79 -9.40
CA SER A 349 39.41 -3.72 -8.98
C SER A 349 40.86 -4.19 -8.90
N ALA A 350 41.80 -3.31 -9.24
CA ALA A 350 43.23 -3.54 -9.08
C ALA A 350 43.70 -3.11 -7.68
N ASP A 351 44.64 -3.87 -7.10
CA ASP A 351 45.39 -3.43 -5.92
C ASP A 351 46.51 -2.48 -6.38
N PHE A 352 46.35 -1.20 -6.08
CA PHE A 352 47.29 -0.15 -6.46
C PHE A 352 48.71 -0.37 -5.92
N ALA A 353 48.85 -0.93 -4.71
CA ALA A 353 50.16 -1.17 -4.13
C ALA A 353 50.89 -2.28 -4.89
N GLN A 354 50.18 -3.36 -5.21
CA GLN A 354 50.73 -4.46 -6.00
C GLN A 354 51.05 -4.03 -7.42
N GLU A 355 50.17 -3.27 -8.07
CA GLU A 355 50.37 -2.84 -9.45
C GLU A 355 51.49 -1.81 -9.58
N THR A 356 51.66 -0.92 -8.60
CA THR A 356 52.80 0.02 -8.55
C THR A 356 54.13 -0.73 -8.38
N ALA A 357 54.16 -1.78 -7.55
CA ALA A 357 55.35 -2.63 -7.41
C ALA A 357 55.67 -3.40 -8.71
N ASN A 358 54.65 -3.88 -9.42
CA ASN A 358 54.81 -4.53 -10.72
C ASN A 358 55.30 -3.56 -11.80
N LEU A 359 54.75 -2.34 -11.84
CA LEU A 359 55.18 -1.27 -12.73
C LEU A 359 56.66 -0.95 -12.51
N SER A 360 57.06 -0.72 -11.27
CA SER A 360 58.45 -0.43 -10.90
C SER A 360 59.39 -1.57 -11.29
N ARG A 361 59.01 -2.83 -11.00
CA ARG A 361 59.78 -4.01 -11.43
C ARG A 361 59.93 -4.07 -12.96
N ALA A 362 58.85 -3.84 -13.70
CA ALA A 362 58.86 -3.88 -15.16
C ALA A 362 59.72 -2.76 -15.77
N GLN A 363 59.71 -1.56 -15.20
CA GLN A 363 60.60 -0.45 -15.59
C GLN A 363 62.07 -0.80 -15.37
N VAL A 364 62.42 -1.35 -14.19
CA VAL A 364 63.80 -1.77 -13.88
C VAL A 364 64.26 -2.89 -14.81
N LEU A 365 63.41 -3.88 -15.08
CA LEU A 365 63.71 -4.98 -16.02
C LEU A 365 63.85 -4.50 -17.46
N GLN A 366 63.06 -3.51 -17.90
CA GLN A 366 63.20 -2.90 -19.21
C GLN A 366 64.56 -2.20 -19.35
N GLN A 367 64.96 -1.41 -18.35
CA GLN A 367 66.23 -0.69 -18.36
C GLN A 367 67.44 -1.64 -18.30
N ALA A 368 67.36 -2.67 -17.45
CA ALA A 368 68.37 -3.73 -17.38
C ALA A 368 68.44 -4.55 -18.68
N GLY A 369 67.29 -4.87 -19.28
CA GLY A 369 67.21 -5.61 -20.53
C GLY A 369 67.84 -4.85 -21.70
N ILE A 370 67.65 -3.53 -21.80
CA ILE A 370 68.30 -2.67 -22.81
C ILE A 370 69.83 -2.69 -22.61
N SER A 371 70.29 -2.61 -21.37
CA SER A 371 71.72 -2.67 -21.03
C SER A 371 72.35 -4.02 -21.38
N VAL A 372 71.70 -5.13 -21.03
CA VAL A 372 72.16 -6.50 -21.33
C VAL A 372 72.10 -6.77 -22.84
N LEU A 373 71.09 -6.28 -23.55
CA LEU A 373 71.00 -6.36 -25.01
C LEU A 373 72.17 -5.62 -25.68
N ALA A 374 72.48 -4.40 -25.21
CA ALA A 374 73.62 -3.63 -25.70
C ALA A 374 74.94 -4.39 -25.48
N GLN A 375 75.11 -5.02 -24.31
CA GLN A 375 76.29 -5.82 -24.02
C GLN A 375 76.36 -7.11 -24.85
N ALA A 376 75.25 -7.82 -25.00
CA ALA A 376 75.12 -9.02 -25.82
C ALA A 376 75.41 -8.75 -27.31
N ASN A 377 75.05 -7.57 -27.82
CA ASN A 377 75.36 -7.15 -29.20
C ASN A 377 76.82 -6.72 -29.40
N SER A 378 77.54 -6.36 -28.34
CA SER A 378 78.96 -5.98 -28.41
C SER A 378 79.93 -7.18 -28.33
N LEU A 379 79.50 -8.32 -27.77
CA LEU A 379 80.27 -9.57 -27.67
C LEU A 379 80.75 -10.12 -29.04
N PRO A 380 79.90 -10.22 -30.09
CA PRO A 380 80.34 -10.63 -31.43
C PRO A 380 81.36 -9.67 -32.06
N GLN A 381 81.26 -8.36 -31.77
CA GLN A 381 82.20 -7.34 -32.26
C GLN A 381 83.58 -7.46 -31.59
N GLN A 382 83.63 -7.87 -30.33
CA GLN A 382 84.89 -8.15 -29.63
C GLN A 382 85.58 -9.41 -30.19
N VAL A 383 84.81 -10.43 -30.57
CA VAL A 383 85.35 -11.64 -31.23
C VAL A 383 85.89 -11.33 -32.63
N LEU A 384 85.24 -10.43 -33.38
CA LEU A 384 85.76 -9.94 -34.68
C LEU A 384 87.08 -9.17 -34.55
N LYS A 385 87.32 -8.48 -33.43
CA LYS A 385 88.60 -7.82 -33.12
C LYS A 385 89.73 -8.79 -32.72
N LEU A 386 89.41 -10.05 -32.42
CA LEU A 386 90.38 -11.10 -32.08
C LEU A 386 90.76 -11.98 -33.28
N LEU A 387 90.03 -11.85 -34.40
CA LEU A 387 90.25 -12.58 -35.65
C LEU A 387 90.86 -11.72 -36.77
N GLN A 388 90.98 -10.40 -36.53
CA GLN A 388 91.85 -9.48 -37.28
C GLN A 388 93.14 -9.31 -36.49
#